data_AF-A0A7C1GYP7-F1
#
_entry.id   AF-A0A7C1GYP7-F1
#
_cell.length_a   1.000
_cell.length_b   1.000
_cell.length_c   1.000
_cell.angle_alpha   90.00
_cell.angle_beta   90.00
_cell.angle_gamma   90.00
#
_symmetry.space_group_name_H-M   'P 1'
#
loop_
_entity.id
_entity.type
_entity.pdbx_description
1 polymer ?
#
loop_
_entity_poly.entity_id
_entity_poly.type
_entity_poly.pdbx_seq_one_letter_code
_entity_poly.pdbx_strand_id
1 'polypeptide(L)'
;MIEKTKKLLGIKGYYTNLEETVASNKTIMERYHELYRIEQAFRISKNDLQTRPIYHFKDQPIKLHILICFLALVISKHIELKTGISINRFIQEAKKNADGEIMNHITEKIKTIKAHSTKK
;
A
#
# COMPACT_ATOMS: atom_id res chain seq x y z
N MET A 1 22.57 3.71 -0.41
CA MET A 1 22.79 2.70 0.66
C MET A 1 24.14 2.02 0.54
N ILE A 2 24.51 1.46 -0.62
CA ILE A 2 25.75 0.69 -0.85
C ILE A 2 27.02 1.44 -0.38
N GLU A 3 27.10 2.74 -0.68
CA GLU A 3 28.27 3.57 -0.37
C GLU A 3 28.43 3.89 1.13
N LYS A 4 27.30 4.01 1.86
CA LYS A 4 27.27 4.22 3.31
C LYS A 4 27.58 2.90 4.06
N THR A 5 27.12 1.77 3.52
CA THR A 5 27.46 0.42 4.01
C THR A 5 28.95 0.12 3.85
N LYS A 6 29.58 0.58 2.75
CA LYS A 6 31.03 0.47 2.53
C LYS A 6 31.86 1.22 3.59
N LYS A 7 31.43 2.42 4.00
CA LYS A 7 32.09 3.20 5.07
C LYS A 7 31.96 2.58 6.47
N LEU A 8 30.88 1.83 6.73
CA LEU A 8 30.61 1.17 8.01
C LEU A 8 31.09 -0.29 8.04
N LEU A 9 31.90 -0.74 7.07
CA LEU A 9 32.36 -2.14 6.94
C LEU A 9 31.22 -3.19 6.93
N GLY A 10 29.99 -2.79 6.56
CA GLY A 10 28.83 -3.68 6.61
C GLY A 10 28.17 -3.85 7.99
N ILE A 11 28.60 -3.09 9.01
CA ILE A 11 28.00 -3.14 10.35
C ILE A 11 26.65 -2.41 10.35
N LYS A 12 25.60 -3.09 10.83
CA LYS A 12 24.25 -2.54 11.00
C LYS A 12 23.84 -2.62 12.48
N GLY A 13 23.77 -1.48 13.15
CA GLY A 13 23.27 -1.37 14.52
C GLY A 13 21.75 -1.28 14.55
N TYR A 14 21.13 -1.96 15.52
CA TYR A 14 19.71 -1.84 15.84
C TYR A 14 19.59 -1.26 17.24
N TYR A 15 18.69 -0.29 17.41
CA TYR A 15 18.43 0.34 18.70
C TYR A 15 16.96 0.15 19.05
N THR A 16 16.68 -0.34 20.25
CA THR A 16 15.31 -0.55 20.74
C THR A 16 15.21 -0.16 22.21
N ASN A 17 14.01 0.22 22.64
CA ASN A 17 13.66 0.48 24.04
C ASN A 17 13.09 -0.77 24.73
N LEU A 18 13.10 -1.93 24.07
CA LEU A 18 12.66 -3.21 24.64
C LEU A 18 13.79 -3.82 25.46
N GLU A 19 13.45 -4.32 26.64
CA GLU A 19 14.37 -5.11 27.46
C GLU A 19 14.63 -6.49 26.82
N GLU A 20 15.81 -7.05 27.06
CA GLU A 20 16.25 -8.33 26.49
C GLU A 20 15.38 -9.52 26.96
N THR A 21 14.71 -9.37 28.09
CA THR A 21 13.71 -10.31 28.64
C THR A 21 12.41 -10.36 27.81
N VAL A 22 12.09 -9.29 27.08
CA VAL A 22 10.85 -9.12 26.32
C VAL A 22 11.02 -9.56 24.87
N ALA A 23 12.17 -9.29 24.25
CA ALA A 23 12.41 -9.63 22.85
C ALA A 23 13.87 -10.01 22.62
N SER A 24 14.09 -11.14 21.95
CA SER A 24 15.43 -11.56 21.54
C SER A 24 16.01 -10.64 20.46
N ASN A 25 17.34 -10.53 20.41
CA ASN A 25 18.06 -9.81 19.36
C ASN A 25 17.64 -10.25 17.95
N LYS A 26 17.39 -11.56 17.74
CA LYS A 26 16.92 -12.10 16.47
C LYS A 26 15.54 -11.53 16.09
N THR A 27 14.60 -11.52 17.03
CA THR A 27 13.25 -10.96 16.83
C THR A 27 13.31 -9.47 16.50
N ILE A 28 14.18 -8.71 17.15
CA ILE A 28 14.38 -7.28 16.86
C ILE A 28 14.86 -7.11 15.42
N MET A 29 15.87 -7.87 14.99
CA MET A 29 16.35 -7.81 13.60
C MET A 29 15.25 -8.15 12.59
N GLU A 30 14.50 -9.23 12.81
CA GLU A 30 13.41 -9.66 11.92
C GLU A 30 12.34 -8.57 11.78
N ARG A 31 11.94 -7.94 12.89
CA ARG A 31 10.97 -6.83 12.88
C ARG A 31 11.48 -5.60 12.14
N TYR A 32 12.75 -5.25 12.32
CA TYR A 32 13.37 -4.17 11.55
C TYR A 32 13.50 -4.53 10.06
N HIS A 33 13.68 -5.81 9.72
CA HIS A 33 13.62 -6.24 8.33
C HIS A 33 12.23 -6.01 7.75
N GLU A 34 11.15 -6.32 8.48
CA GLU A 34 9.78 -6.10 8.01
C GLU A 34 9.41 -4.63 7.71
N LEU A 35 10.19 -3.64 8.17
CA LEU A 35 10.01 -2.23 7.82
C LEU A 35 10.02 -2.00 6.30
N TYR A 36 10.73 -2.83 5.53
CA TYR A 36 10.70 -2.73 4.06
C TYR A 36 9.26 -2.88 3.52
N ARG A 37 8.39 -3.64 4.19
CA ARG A 37 6.98 -3.84 3.80
C ARG A 37 6.21 -2.53 3.88
N ILE A 38 6.56 -1.67 4.84
CA ILE A 38 5.99 -0.34 5.00
C ILE A 38 6.47 0.56 3.85
N GLU A 39 7.75 0.51 3.49
CA GLU A 39 8.29 1.26 2.34
C GLU A 39 7.62 0.84 1.02
N GLN A 40 7.39 -0.47 0.83
CA GLN A 40 6.65 -1.00 -0.32
C GLN A 40 5.23 -0.43 -0.37
N ALA A 41 4.52 -0.43 0.75
CA ALA A 41 3.16 0.12 0.85
C ALA A 41 3.13 1.63 0.55
N PHE A 42 4.10 2.40 1.06
CA PHE A 42 4.23 3.81 0.73
C PHE A 42 4.56 4.05 -0.75
N ARG A 43 5.37 3.19 -1.38
CA ARG A 43 5.67 3.31 -2.81
C ARG A 43 4.42 3.09 -3.66
N ILE A 44 3.64 2.05 -3.36
CA ILE A 44 2.36 1.76 -4.04
C ILE A 44 1.38 2.92 -3.84
N SER A 45 1.23 3.38 -2.60
CA SER A 45 0.35 4.50 -2.26
C SER A 45 0.71 5.79 -3.03
N LYS A 46 2.00 6.07 -3.20
CA LYS A 46 2.49 7.28 -3.85
C LYS A 46 2.44 7.21 -5.38
N ASN A 47 2.77 6.06 -5.97
CA ASN A 47 2.90 5.91 -7.42
C ASN A 47 1.61 5.38 -8.06
N ASP A 48 1.08 4.26 -7.57
CA ASP A 48 -0.09 3.60 -8.16
C ASP A 48 -1.40 4.26 -7.76
N LEU A 49 -1.50 4.70 -6.51
CA LEU A 49 -2.70 5.36 -5.96
C LEU A 49 -2.60 6.90 -5.98
N GLN A 50 -1.50 7.46 -6.46
CA GLN A 50 -1.29 8.90 -6.63
C GLN A 50 -1.64 9.74 -5.39
N THR A 51 -1.35 9.27 -4.17
CA THR A 51 -1.67 10.00 -2.91
C THR A 51 -1.12 11.42 -2.81
N ARG A 52 -0.13 11.78 -3.65
CA ARG A 52 0.39 13.15 -3.74
C ARG A 52 -0.64 14.04 -4.43
N PRO A 53 -1.35 14.93 -3.71
CA PRO A 53 -2.33 15.80 -4.33
C PRO A 53 -1.58 16.89 -5.10
N ILE A 54 -1.55 16.81 -6.43
CA ILE A 54 -0.84 17.80 -7.26
C ILE A 54 -1.75 19.02 -7.56
N TYR A 55 -3.07 18.82 -7.57
CA TYR A 55 -4.05 19.84 -8.00
C TYR A 55 -5.16 20.13 -6.97
N HIS A 56 -5.05 19.62 -5.75
CA HIS A 56 -6.02 19.88 -4.68
C HIS A 56 -5.51 20.99 -3.76
N PHE A 57 -6.24 22.10 -3.69
CA PHE A 57 -5.84 23.30 -2.91
C PHE A 57 -6.73 23.55 -1.68
N LYS A 58 -7.84 22.80 -1.54
CA LYS A 58 -8.77 22.90 -0.42
C LYS A 58 -8.62 21.68 0.50
N ASP A 59 -8.74 21.90 1.81
CA ASP A 59 -8.58 20.86 2.83
C ASP A 59 -9.48 19.64 2.66
N GLN A 60 -10.76 19.85 2.36
CA GLN A 60 -11.72 18.74 2.22
C GLN A 60 -11.35 17.78 1.07
N PRO A 61 -11.12 18.26 -0.17
CA PRO A 61 -10.66 17.41 -1.26
C PRO A 61 -9.34 16.67 -0.97
N ILE A 62 -8.39 17.31 -0.28
CA ILE A 62 -7.12 16.67 0.11
C ILE A 62 -7.39 15.49 1.06
N LYS A 63 -8.21 15.70 2.10
CA LYS A 63 -8.59 14.66 3.06
C LYS A 63 -9.31 13.50 2.38
N LEU A 64 -10.26 13.80 1.48
CA LEU A 64 -11.01 12.80 0.73
C LEU A 64 -10.08 11.97 -0.17
N HIS A 65 -9.17 12.61 -0.91
CA HIS A 65 -8.21 11.92 -1.78
C HIS A 65 -7.34 10.95 -0.99
N ILE A 66 -6.74 11.42 0.12
CA ILE A 66 -5.92 10.58 1.00
C ILE A 66 -6.72 9.40 1.55
N LEU A 67 -7.98 9.63 1.96
CA LEU A 67 -8.87 8.58 2.46
C LEU A 67 -9.14 7.51 1.41
N ILE A 68 -9.48 7.91 0.18
CA ILE A 68 -9.76 6.97 -0.92
C ILE A 68 -8.51 6.15 -1.25
N CYS A 69 -7.34 6.79 -1.35
CA CYS A 69 -6.09 6.08 -1.59
C CYS A 69 -5.72 5.14 -0.44
N PHE A 70 -5.95 5.54 0.82
CA PHE A 70 -5.71 4.68 1.97
C PHE A 70 -6.61 3.45 1.94
N LEU A 71 -7.90 3.63 1.65
CA LEU A 71 -8.85 2.53 1.51
C LEU A 71 -8.42 1.57 0.39
N ALA A 72 -8.02 2.09 -0.77
CA ALA A 72 -7.52 1.28 -1.87
C ALA A 72 -6.28 0.47 -1.47
N LEU A 73 -5.35 1.06 -0.72
CA LEU A 73 -4.17 0.35 -0.21
C LEU A 73 -4.56 -0.79 0.75
N VAL A 74 -5.51 -0.55 1.65
CA VAL A 74 -6.00 -1.57 2.59
C VAL A 74 -6.65 -2.73 1.85
N ILE A 75 -7.49 -2.45 0.85
CA ILE A 75 -8.14 -3.48 0.03
C ILE A 75 -7.09 -4.30 -0.74
N SER A 76 -6.16 -3.63 -1.42
CA SER A 76 -5.08 -4.31 -2.14
C SER A 76 -4.24 -5.18 -1.21
N LYS A 77 -3.94 -4.71 0.01
CA LYS A 77 -3.18 -5.48 0.99
C LYS A 77 -3.96 -6.69 1.51
N HIS A 78 -5.26 -6.53 1.76
CA HIS A 78 -6.14 -7.62 2.17
C HIS A 78 -6.17 -8.73 1.11
N ILE A 79 -6.26 -8.36 -0.16
CA ILE A 79 -6.27 -9.31 -1.28
C ILE A 79 -4.91 -10.02 -1.37
N GLU A 80 -3.79 -9.30 -1.25
CA GLU A 80 -2.45 -9.92 -1.23
C GLU A 80 -2.33 -10.95 -0.10
N LEU A 81 -2.80 -10.63 1.10
CA LEU A 81 -2.75 -11.55 2.25
C LEU A 81 -3.64 -12.78 2.06
N LYS A 82 -4.83 -12.63 1.44
CA LYS A 82 -5.74 -13.76 1.21
C LYS A 82 -5.34 -14.65 0.05
N THR A 83 -4.79 -14.08 -1.01
CA THR A 83 -4.55 -14.79 -2.28
C THR A 83 -3.09 -15.15 -2.52
N GLY A 84 -2.16 -14.52 -1.79
CA GLY A 84 -0.72 -14.61 -2.03
C GLY A 84 -0.26 -13.89 -3.31
N ILE A 85 -1.16 -13.22 -4.03
CA ILE A 85 -0.85 -12.48 -5.26
C ILE A 85 -0.25 -11.12 -4.89
N SER A 86 0.84 -10.72 -5.56
CA SER A 86 1.42 -9.40 -5.33
C SER A 86 0.45 -8.27 -5.67
N ILE A 87 0.46 -7.20 -4.87
CA ILE A 87 -0.40 -6.02 -5.08
C ILE A 87 -0.27 -5.47 -6.51
N ASN A 88 0.94 -5.43 -7.08
CA ASN A 88 1.16 -4.96 -8.44
C ASN A 88 0.42 -5.81 -9.49
N ARG A 89 0.47 -7.14 -9.34
CA ARG A 89 -0.24 -8.05 -10.25
C ARG A 89 -1.75 -7.88 -10.09
N PHE A 90 -2.25 -7.77 -8.85
CA PHE A 90 -3.66 -7.47 -8.60
C PHE A 90 -4.09 -6.16 -9.27
N ILE A 91 -3.33 -5.07 -9.11
CA ILE A 91 -3.64 -3.78 -9.73
C ILE A 91 -3.65 -3.88 -11.27
N GLN A 92 -2.72 -4.64 -11.86
CA GLN A 92 -2.71 -4.86 -13.32
C GLN A 92 -3.95 -5.63 -13.80
N GLU A 93 -4.34 -6.68 -13.10
CA GLU A 93 -5.55 -7.45 -13.46
C GLU A 93 -6.84 -6.65 -13.23
N ALA A 94 -6.90 -5.86 -12.16
CA ALA A 94 -8.02 -4.97 -11.87
C ALA A 94 -8.16 -3.87 -12.93
N LYS A 95 -7.05 -3.33 -13.44
CA LYS A 95 -7.07 -2.34 -14.54
C LYS A 95 -7.59 -2.91 -15.87
N LYS A 96 -7.44 -4.22 -16.11
CA LYS A 96 -7.98 -4.88 -17.31
C LYS A 96 -9.50 -5.04 -17.25
N ASN A 97 -10.03 -5.33 -16.06
CA ASN A 97 -11.45 -5.55 -15.82
C ASN A 97 -12.05 -4.31 -15.15
N ALA A 98 -12.17 -3.25 -15.93
CA ALA A 98 -12.63 -1.96 -15.42
C ALA A 98 -14.19 -1.87 -15.38
N ASP A 99 -14.88 -2.79 -16.06
CA ASP A 99 -16.32 -2.94 -15.96
C ASP A 99 -16.68 -3.81 -14.74
N GLY A 100 -17.67 -3.36 -13.97
CA GLY A 100 -18.12 -4.07 -12.79
C GLY A 100 -19.62 -3.92 -12.58
N GLU A 101 -20.26 -4.97 -12.09
CA GLU A 101 -21.66 -4.92 -11.68
C GLU A 101 -21.73 -4.90 -10.15
N ILE A 102 -22.37 -3.88 -9.61
CA ILE A 102 -22.62 -3.78 -8.17
C ILE A 102 -24.07 -4.10 -7.92
N MET A 103 -24.33 -5.20 -7.22
CA MET A 103 -25.66 -5.53 -6.71
C MET A 103 -25.90 -4.79 -5.41
N ASN A 104 -26.95 -3.96 -5.38
CA ASN A 104 -27.39 -3.33 -4.15
C ASN A 104 -28.24 -4.34 -3.37
N HIS A 105 -27.70 -4.90 -2.27
CA HIS A 105 -28.41 -5.87 -1.44
C HIS A 105 -29.64 -5.31 -0.69
N ILE A 106 -29.83 -3.99 -0.66
CA ILE A 106 -31.00 -3.35 -0.04
C ILE A 106 -32.13 -3.15 -1.05
N THR A 107 -31.80 -2.90 -2.32
CA THR A 107 -32.79 -2.62 -3.38
C THR A 107 -32.91 -3.73 -4.42
N GLU A 108 -32.09 -4.78 -4.31
CA GLU A 108 -31.91 -5.89 -5.28
C GLU A 108 -31.60 -5.45 -6.72
N LYS A 109 -31.29 -4.17 -6.92
CA LYS A 109 -30.96 -3.63 -8.24
C LYS A 109 -29.47 -3.82 -8.53
N ILE A 110 -29.20 -4.35 -9.72
CA ILE A 110 -27.85 -4.40 -10.28
C ILE A 110 -27.56 -3.06 -10.95
N LYS A 111 -26.47 -2.42 -10.55
CA LYS A 111 -25.95 -1.22 -11.19
C LYS A 111 -24.64 -1.54 -11.89
N THR A 112 -24.67 -1.52 -13.22
CA THR A 112 -23.46 -1.69 -14.04
C THR A 112 -22.65 -0.40 -14.02
N ILE A 113 -21.41 -0.50 -13.59
CA ILE A 113 -20.39 0.54 -13.67
C ILE A 113 -19.52 0.20 -14.87
N LYS A 114 -19.69 0.95 -15.95
CA LYS A 114 -18.80 0.88 -17.10
C LYS A 114 -17.65 1.85 -16.89
N ALA A 115 -16.43 1.36 -16.97
CA ALA A 115 -15.29 2.27 -16.95
C ALA A 115 -15.09 2.84 -18.35
N HIS A 116 -15.33 4.13 -18.50
CA HIS A 116 -14.87 4.84 -19.69
C HIS A 116 -13.34 4.91 -19.63
N SER A 117 -12.67 4.17 -20.51
CA SER A 117 -11.23 4.30 -20.70
C SER A 117 -10.92 5.71 -21.19
N THR A 118 -10.45 6.58 -20.28
CA THR A 118 -9.82 7.83 -20.67
C THR A 118 -8.55 7.49 -21.42
N LYS A 119 -8.57 7.61 -22.75
CA LYS A 119 -7.35 7.61 -23.56
C LYS A 119 -6.48 8.76 -23.05
N LYS A 120 -5.28 8.39 -22.58
CA LYS A 120 -4.26 9.34 -22.18
C LYS A 120 -3.54 9.88 -23.40
#